data_AF-A0A836RSW9-F1
#
_entry.id   AF-A0A836RSW9-F1
#
_cell.length_a   1.000
_cell.length_b   1.000
_cell.length_c   1.000
_cell.angle_alpha   90.00
_cell.angle_beta   90.00
_cell.angle_gamma   90.00
#
_symmetry.space_group_name_H-M   'P 1'
#
loop_
_entity.id
_entity.type
_entity.pdbx_description
1 polymer ?
#
loop_
_entity_poly.entity_id
_entity_poly.type
_entity_poly.pdbx_seq_one_letter_code
_entity_poly.pdbx_strand_id
1 'polypeptide(L)'
;MPRVYLYFREHLHAELLRLTREKGMGADDVLRWLLESYIRGELVPAEDCRRGAREEIEELRRRLERLEDTVHLLVKTPNKHRKR
;
A
#
# COMPACT_ATOMS: atom_id res chain seq x y z
N MET A 1 -1.14 -14.31 34.41
CA MET A 1 -1.12 -13.47 33.19
C MET A 1 -2.33 -12.54 33.22
N PRO A 2 -2.17 -11.26 32.82
CA PRO A 2 -3.30 -10.35 32.70
C PRO A 2 -4.26 -10.82 31.61
N ARG A 3 -5.57 -10.73 31.87
CA ARG A 3 -6.61 -10.99 30.86
C ARG A 3 -6.97 -9.66 30.21
N VAL A 4 -7.02 -9.64 28.88
CA VAL A 4 -7.43 -8.48 28.09
C VAL A 4 -8.72 -8.85 27.37
N TYR A 5 -9.73 -8.00 27.52
CA TYR A 5 -11.00 -8.15 26.80
C TYR A 5 -11.01 -7.15 25.65
N LEU A 6 -11.22 -7.65 24.45
CA LEU A 6 -11.27 -6.85 23.24
C LEU A 6 -12.68 -6.89 22.67
N TYR A 7 -13.22 -5.70 22.40
CA TYR A 7 -14.50 -5.57 21.72
C TYR A 7 -14.23 -5.28 20.25
N PHE A 8 -14.72 -6.17 19.39
CA PHE A 8 -14.59 -6.02 17.95
C PHE A 8 -15.97 -5.91 17.32
N ARG A 9 -16.03 -5.20 16.18
CA ARG A 9 -17.21 -5.20 15.33
C ARG A 9 -17.40 -6.59 14.73
N GLU A 10 -18.65 -6.96 14.45
CA GLU A 10 -19.00 -8.29 13.94
C GLU A 10 -18.23 -8.69 12.68
N HIS A 11 -18.03 -7.77 11.73
CA HIS A 11 -17.24 -8.05 10.52
C HIS A 11 -15.77 -8.39 10.83
N LEU A 12 -15.18 -7.78 11.86
CA LEU A 12 -13.81 -8.11 12.28
C LEU A 12 -13.74 -9.49 12.94
N HIS A 13 -14.80 -9.88 13.66
CA HIS A 13 -14.92 -11.22 14.22
C HIS A 13 -15.04 -12.28 13.12
N ALA A 14 -15.83 -12.02 12.07
CA ALA A 14 -15.92 -12.91 10.91
C ALA A 14 -14.56 -13.07 10.21
N GLU A 15 -13.81 -11.99 10.05
CA GLU A 15 -12.47 -12.06 9.47
C GLU A 15 -11.46 -12.80 10.36
N LEU A 16 -11.54 -12.62 11.68
CA LEU A 16 -10.74 -13.41 12.61
C LEU A 16 -11.03 -14.91 12.45
N LEU A 17 -12.30 -15.29 12.33
CA LEU A 17 -12.69 -16.69 12.10
C LEU A 17 -12.25 -17.23 10.75
N ARG A 18 -12.14 -16.39 9.72
CA ARG A 18 -11.55 -16.79 8.44
C ARG A 18 -10.06 -17.08 8.62
N LEU A 19 -9.33 -16.20 9.30
CA LEU A 19 -7.89 -16.34 9.54
C LEU A 19 -7.53 -17.55 10.40
N THR A 20 -8.35 -17.89 11.41
CA THR A 20 -8.14 -19.10 12.23
C THR A 20 -8.22 -20.37 11.38
N ARG A 21 -9.17 -20.43 10.43
CA ARG A 21 -9.29 -21.55 9.49
C ARG A 21 -8.11 -21.63 8.52
N GLU A 22 -7.68 -20.49 7.98
CA GLU A 22 -6.57 -20.43 7.02
C GLU A 22 -5.23 -20.83 7.63
N LYS A 23 -4.98 -20.44 8.88
CA LYS A 23 -3.72 -20.73 9.58
C LYS A 23 -3.76 -22.02 10.40
N GLY A 24 -4.94 -22.62 10.58
CA GLY A 24 -5.13 -23.77 11.47
C GLY A 24 -4.84 -23.46 12.94
N MET A 25 -5.09 -22.23 13.37
CA MET A 25 -4.75 -21.71 14.70
C MET A 25 -6.02 -21.31 15.48
N GLY A 26 -5.93 -21.31 16.82
CA GLY A 26 -6.98 -20.75 17.68
C GLY A 26 -7.09 -19.24 17.53
N ALA A 27 -8.26 -18.67 17.83
CA ALA A 27 -8.50 -17.22 17.73
C ALA A 27 -7.53 -16.41 18.60
N ASP A 28 -7.24 -16.87 19.82
CA ASP A 28 -6.29 -16.21 20.73
C ASP A 28 -4.86 -16.24 20.18
N ASP A 29 -4.46 -17.32 19.53
CA ASP A 29 -3.13 -17.45 18.91
C ASP A 29 -3.00 -16.56 17.68
N VAL A 30 -4.05 -16.47 16.85
CA VAL A 30 -4.10 -15.55 15.72
C VAL A 30 -4.04 -14.11 16.20
N LEU A 31 -4.80 -13.75 17.24
CA LEU A 31 -4.76 -12.40 17.82
C LEU A 31 -3.39 -12.06 18.37
N ARG A 32 -2.75 -12.99 19.10
CA ARG A 32 -1.38 -12.80 19.59
C ARG A 32 -0.41 -12.61 18.44
N TRP A 33 -0.48 -13.46 17.41
CA TRP A 33 0.35 -13.36 16.23
C TRP A 33 0.19 -12.01 15.52
N LEU A 34 -1.05 -11.55 15.31
CA LEU A 34 -1.32 -10.24 14.71
C LEU A 34 -0.73 -9.09 15.53
N LEU A 35 -0.89 -9.11 16.85
CA LEU A 35 -0.34 -8.07 17.73
C LEU A 35 1.19 -8.08 17.72
N GLU A 36 1.81 -9.26 17.77
CA GLU A 36 3.27 -9.40 17.70
C GLU A 36 3.82 -8.92 16.36
N SER A 37 3.20 -9.31 15.25
CA SER A 37 3.60 -8.85 13.91
C SER A 37 3.42 -7.34 13.75
N TYR A 38 2.38 -6.75 14.35
CA TYR A 38 2.23 -5.29 14.38
C TYR A 38 3.35 -4.61 15.18
N ILE A 39 3.66 -5.11 16.38
CA ILE A 39 4.74 -4.56 17.22
C ILE A 39 6.11 -4.69 16.53
N ARG A 40 6.33 -5.77 15.78
CA ARG A 40 7.55 -5.99 14.99
C ARG A 40 7.62 -5.14 13.71
N GLY A 41 6.54 -4.44 13.36
CA GLY A 41 6.46 -3.64 12.13
C GLY A 41 6.24 -4.45 10.86
N GLU A 42 5.89 -5.73 10.97
CA GLU A 42 5.55 -6.60 9.84
C GLU A 42 4.16 -6.28 9.28
N LEU A 43 3.28 -5.71 10.11
CA LEU A 43 1.96 -5.23 9.70
C LEU A 43 1.96 -3.70 9.62
N VAL A 44 1.68 -3.20 8.43
CA VAL A 44 1.52 -1.77 8.18
C VAL A 44 0.03 -1.42 8.17
N PRO A 45 -0.40 -0.35 8.87
CA PRO A 45 -1.78 0.11 8.79
C PRO A 45 -2.21 0.38 7.34
N ALA A 46 -3.43 -0.03 6.99
CA ALA A 46 -3.95 0.14 5.63
C ALA A 46 -4.04 1.62 5.18
N GLU A 47 -4.06 2.55 6.13
CA GLU A 47 -4.04 4.00 5.88
C GLU A 47 -2.65 4.46 5.42
N ASP A 48 -1.60 3.93 6.02
CA ASP A 48 -0.21 4.22 5.64
C ASP A 48 0.14 3.61 4.27
N CYS A 49 -0.36 2.41 3.98
CA CYS A 49 -0.23 1.81 2.63
C CYS A 49 -0.89 2.70 1.55
N ARG A 50 -2.05 3.28 1.85
CA ARG A 50 -2.75 4.19 0.92
C ARG A 50 -2.02 5.52 0.75
N ARG A 51 -1.36 6.02 1.80
CA ARG A 51 -0.58 7.26 1.73
C ARG A 51 0.66 7.08 0.84
N GLY A 52 1.41 5.99 1.05
CA GLY A 52 2.57 5.67 0.21
C GLY A 52 2.20 5.48 -1.26
N ALA A 53 1.13 4.74 -1.55
CA ALA A 53 0.65 4.57 -2.93
C ALA A 53 0.23 5.89 -3.59
N ARG A 54 -0.34 6.82 -2.83
CA ARG A 54 -0.74 8.14 -3.34
C ARG A 54 0.48 9.02 -3.64
N GLU A 55 1.49 9.00 -2.78
CA GLU A 55 2.76 9.70 -2.98
C GLU A 55 3.49 9.17 -4.24
N GLU A 56 3.51 7.85 -4.43
CA GLU A 56 4.11 7.20 -5.60
C GLU A 56 3.37 7.53 -6.91
N ILE A 57 2.03 7.52 -6.89
CA ILE A 57 1.21 7.95 -8.05
C ILE A 57 1.49 9.41 -8.42
N GLU A 58 1.64 10.28 -7.43
CA GLU A 58 1.92 11.69 -7.67
C GLU A 58 3.31 11.92 -8.26
N GLU A 59 4.31 11.16 -7.81
CA GLU A 59 5.65 11.19 -8.39
C GLU A 59 5.66 10.68 -9.84
N LEU A 60 4.92 9.60 -10.12
CA LEU A 60 4.75 9.08 -11.47
C LEU A 60 4.08 10.12 -12.39
N ARG A 61 3.05 10.83 -11.92
CA ARG A 61 2.39 11.91 -12.67
C ARG A 61 3.38 13.03 -13.04
N ARG A 62 4.18 13.49 -12.08
CA ARG A 62 5.21 14.53 -12.31
C ARG A 62 6.30 14.07 -13.28
N ARG A 63 6.63 12.78 -13.29
CA ARG A 63 7.59 12.22 -14.25
C ARG A 63 7.00 12.14 -15.65
N LEU A 64 5.71 11.80 -15.76
CA LEU A 64 4.98 11.72 -17.02
C LEU A 64 4.86 13.10 -17.68
N GLU A 65 4.50 14.12 -16.90
CA GLU A 65 4.38 15.51 -17.35
C GLU A 65 5.71 16.05 -17.92
N ARG A 66 6.83 15.79 -17.23
CA ARG A 66 8.18 16.12 -17.74
C ARG A 66 8.51 15.39 -19.05
N LEU A 67 8.05 14.15 -19.19
CA LEU A 67 8.27 13.36 -20.39
C LEU A 67 7.47 13.92 -21.56
N GLU A 68 6.20 14.28 -21.33
CA GLU A 68 5.34 14.94 -22.32
C GLU A 68 5.94 16.26 -22.78
N ASP A 69 6.43 17.09 -21.85
CA ASP A 69 7.13 18.34 -22.18
C ASP A 69 8.37 18.09 -23.05
N THR A 70 9.16 17.05 -22.73
CA THR A 70 10.35 16.68 -23.50
C THR A 70 9.99 16.22 -24.91
N VAL A 71 8.94 15.37 -25.03
CA VAL A 71 8.43 14.91 -26.33
C VAL A 71 7.90 16.09 -27.14
N HIS A 72 7.15 17.00 -26.52
CA HIS A 72 6.62 18.18 -27.19
C HIS A 72 7.72 19.11 -27.71
N LEU A 73 8.79 19.30 -26.93
CA LEU A 73 9.96 20.05 -27.36
C LEU A 73 10.65 19.38 -28.56
N LEU A 74 10.84 18.07 -28.52
CA LEU A 74 11.46 17.30 -29.61
C LEU A 74 10.63 17.34 -30.90
N VAL A 75 9.30 17.23 -30.79
CA VAL A 75 8.38 17.30 -31.94
C VAL A 75 8.30 18.71 -32.51
N LYS A 76 8.46 19.75 -31.68
CA LYS A 76 8.41 21.15 -32.10
C LYS A 76 9.74 21.70 -32.61
N THR A 77 10.87 21.04 -32.36
CA THR A 77 12.14 21.43 -33.00
C THR A 77 12.03 21.21 -34.50
N PRO A 78 11.98 22.27 -35.33
CA PRO A 78 12.05 22.10 -36.77
C PRO A 78 13.44 21.59 -37.08
N ASN A 79 13.52 20.48 -37.81
CA ASN A 79 14.76 19.93 -38.33
C ASN A 79 15.41 20.98 -39.26
N LYS A 80 16.26 21.85 -38.70
CA LYS A 80 17.00 22.93 -39.41
C LYS A 80 18.16 22.38 -40.24
N HIS A 81 18.23 21.08 -40.50
CA HIS A 81 19.25 20.45 -41.34
C HIS A 81 18.67 19.73 -42.55
N ARG A 82 17.82 20.44 -43.32
CA ARG A 82 17.57 20.09 -44.72
C ARG A 82 17.81 21.31 -45.62
N LYS A 83 19.07 21.69 -45.74
CA LYS A 83 19.59 22.45 -46.88
C LYS A 83 20.92 21.84 -47.29
N ARG A 84 20.88 20.99 -48.30
CA ARG A 84 21.62 21.11 -49.56
C ARG A 84 21.22 19.96 -50.48
#